data_AF-A0A194PD74-F1
#
_entry.id   AF-A0A194PD74-F1
#
_cell.length_a   1.000
_cell.length_b   1.000
_cell.length_c   1.000
_cell.angle_alpha   90.00
_cell.angle_beta   90.00
_cell.angle_gamma   90.00
#
_symmetry.space_group_name_H-M   'P 1'
#
loop_
_entity.id
_entity.type
_entity.pdbx_description
1 polymer ?
#
loop_
_entity_poly.entity_id
_entity_poly.type
_entity_poly.pdbx_seq_one_letter_code
_entity_poly.pdbx_strand_id
1 'polypeptide(L)'
;MADDTDFNDVIEDIFLSENTLCQDSYKEGFRVGSEEGNSEGYHLGYHRGAEIGRELGFYYGTVTNYLEQNKSDENQAETPSEKTIKQLEKVKGLIDTFPHNNSEHHDILALLESIRAQYKKVCAMLKISSNNPYAAMETSITKIHQNLDRILKYLNPLLPLANCHMVEFFTENHWDKLLPKNLIQTIDKWDLNYAVEKFWTYASEPENNDNCELRKWIHKAQSHNLTVNNDYCISVEDLEQHLKCWGACLPPEIKITEFMTSKKSYEVQRMSRLVASLYNATSSTHCMEAGGGRGHLLVALTLGYNVPSLTVDCDDKALKNAAQRVKIIQVSLHTCGNLGPDSLRIFSSQTSTTGLFNVPCCYHLLTEKVDADLFDVFQRDYGCETSEHGFPLSEYLKGYNLGRNARMLAAQSLDRVLHHRQLPNKSLLYRALFQIIVKTHLPKSNLKDGKLKRVASKCDNFTQYFKMADNVLSLGLFDRLPDSYLTDVSNDLNYQWKQIVMFNLLRLCLAQVIESVVLLDRLLYLFENGYRKSYIVKLFDPVMSPRCHSIVAVR
;
A
#
# COMPACT_ATOMS: atom_id res chain seq x y z
N MET A 1 -56.99 20.28 53.17
CA MET A 1 -57.97 19.41 53.85
C MET A 1 -57.44 18.01 53.63
N ALA A 2 -57.03 17.32 54.69
CA ALA A 2 -56.64 15.92 54.59
C ALA A 2 -57.93 15.14 54.35
N ASP A 3 -58.03 14.43 53.23
CA ASP A 3 -59.12 13.49 52.99
C ASP A 3 -59.06 12.44 54.10
N ASP A 4 -60.15 12.36 54.85
CA ASP A 4 -60.37 11.39 55.91
C ASP A 4 -60.68 10.07 55.19
N THR A 5 -59.64 9.31 54.83
CA THR A 5 -59.79 7.99 54.22
C THR A 5 -60.49 7.07 55.21
N ASP A 6 -61.69 6.58 54.84
CA ASP A 6 -62.47 5.67 55.67
C ASP A 6 -61.63 4.42 55.97
N PHE A 7 -61.57 4.04 57.25
CA PHE A 7 -60.86 2.85 57.70
C PHE A 7 -61.34 1.57 56.97
N ASN A 8 -62.62 1.54 56.56
CA ASN A 8 -63.15 0.43 55.77
C ASN A 8 -62.57 0.41 54.35
N ASP A 9 -62.36 1.56 53.70
CA ASP A 9 -61.73 1.64 52.38
C ASP A 9 -60.28 1.14 52.44
N VAL A 10 -59.56 1.47 53.52
CA VAL A 10 -58.19 0.99 53.74
C VAL A 10 -58.15 -0.53 53.94
N ILE A 11 -59.12 -1.11 54.65
CA ILE A 11 -59.21 -2.57 54.82
C ILE A 11 -59.65 -3.26 53.53
N GLU A 12 -60.56 -2.67 52.76
CA GLU A 12 -61.01 -3.23 51.49
C GLU A 12 -59.90 -3.20 50.43
N ASP A 13 -59.09 -2.14 50.38
CA ASP A 13 -57.87 -2.05 49.56
C ASP A 13 -56.84 -3.12 49.94
N ILE A 14 -56.64 -3.37 51.24
CA ILE A 14 -55.75 -4.45 51.70
C ILE A 14 -56.32 -5.82 51.32
N PHE A 15 -57.63 -6.03 51.47
CA PHE A 15 -58.29 -7.31 51.20
C PHE A 15 -58.36 -7.63 49.70
N LEU A 16 -58.53 -6.63 48.84
CA LEU A 16 -58.60 -6.77 47.39
C LEU A 16 -57.24 -6.61 46.71
N SER A 17 -56.19 -6.25 47.45
CA SER A 17 -54.85 -5.98 46.93
C SER A 17 -54.31 -7.08 46.01
N GLU A 18 -54.48 -8.36 46.36
CA GLU A 18 -54.07 -9.50 45.51
C GLU A 18 -54.84 -9.56 44.18
N ASN A 19 -56.16 -9.32 44.20
CA ASN A 19 -56.98 -9.34 42.98
C ASN A 19 -56.66 -8.14 42.08
N THR A 20 -56.46 -6.96 42.66
CA THR A 20 -56.05 -5.76 41.93
C THR A 20 -54.66 -5.94 41.32
N LEU A 21 -53.69 -6.46 42.07
CA LEU A 21 -52.36 -6.82 41.57
C LEU A 21 -52.42 -7.83 40.43
N CYS A 22 -53.29 -8.84 40.51
CA CYS A 22 -53.46 -9.84 39.47
C CYS A 22 -54.06 -9.24 38.18
N GLN A 23 -55.09 -8.39 38.30
CA GLN A 23 -55.66 -7.69 37.15
C GLN A 23 -54.68 -6.69 36.52
N ASP A 24 -53.95 -5.94 37.33
CA ASP A 24 -52.97 -4.96 36.84
C ASP A 24 -51.80 -5.66 36.17
N SER A 25 -51.33 -6.78 36.72
CA SER A 25 -50.29 -7.62 36.10
C SER A 25 -50.77 -8.25 34.80
N TYR A 26 -52.04 -8.68 34.69
CA TYR A 26 -52.62 -9.18 33.45
C TYR A 26 -52.72 -8.09 32.38
N LYS A 27 -53.23 -6.90 32.75
CA LYS A 27 -53.34 -5.75 31.84
C LYS A 27 -51.97 -5.31 31.35
N GLU A 28 -50.98 -5.26 32.24
CA GLU A 28 -49.61 -4.92 31.90
C GLU A 28 -48.98 -5.98 31.00
N GLY A 29 -49.12 -7.27 31.34
CA GLY A 29 -48.64 -8.38 30.51
C GLY A 29 -49.29 -8.41 29.12
N PHE A 30 -50.59 -8.12 29.03
CA PHE A 30 -51.30 -7.99 27.75
C PHE A 30 -50.84 -6.77 26.95
N ARG A 31 -50.64 -5.63 27.61
CA ARG A 31 -50.14 -4.40 26.98
C ARG A 31 -48.73 -4.60 26.41
N VAL A 32 -47.81 -5.12 27.22
CA VAL A 32 -46.43 -5.43 26.82
C VAL A 32 -46.41 -6.46 25.70
N GLY A 33 -47.16 -7.57 25.84
CA GLY A 33 -47.24 -8.61 24.80
C GLY A 33 -47.87 -8.12 23.49
N SER A 34 -48.83 -7.19 23.56
CA SER A 34 -49.44 -6.58 22.36
C SER A 34 -48.51 -5.57 21.69
N GLU A 35 -47.74 -4.78 22.46
CA GLU A 35 -46.74 -3.85 21.93
C GLU A 35 -45.58 -4.61 21.25
N GLU A 36 -45.06 -5.66 21.90
CA GLU A 36 -44.00 -6.52 21.33
C GLU A 36 -44.49 -7.28 20.09
N GLY A 37 -45.66 -7.92 20.16
CA GLY A 37 -46.23 -8.67 19.03
C GLY A 37 -46.56 -7.79 17.82
N ASN A 38 -46.97 -6.54 18.04
CA ASN A 38 -47.18 -5.58 16.95
C ASN A 38 -45.86 -5.14 16.31
N SER A 39 -44.80 -4.95 17.10
CA SER A 39 -43.47 -4.64 16.58
C SER A 39 -42.93 -5.79 15.74
N GLU A 40 -43.02 -7.02 16.24
CA GLU A 40 -42.60 -8.24 15.54
C GLU A 40 -43.39 -8.46 14.24
N GLY A 41 -44.72 -8.33 14.29
CA GLY A 41 -45.60 -8.44 13.14
C GLY A 41 -45.32 -7.36 12.07
N TYR A 42 -45.07 -6.12 12.49
CA TYR A 42 -44.68 -5.03 11.58
C TYR A 42 -43.32 -5.31 10.93
N HIS A 43 -42.32 -5.70 11.71
CA HIS A 43 -40.98 -6.03 11.19
C HIS A 43 -41.05 -7.18 10.17
N LEU A 44 -41.76 -8.26 10.49
CA LEU A 44 -41.93 -9.40 9.59
C LEU A 44 -42.65 -8.97 8.30
N GLY A 45 -43.75 -8.23 8.40
CA GLY A 45 -44.49 -7.73 7.25
C GLY A 45 -43.66 -6.81 6.36
N TYR A 46 -42.89 -5.89 6.95
CA TYR A 46 -41.99 -4.98 6.24
C TYR A 46 -40.90 -5.74 5.48
N HIS A 47 -40.21 -6.69 6.13
CA HIS A 47 -39.16 -7.48 5.49
C HIS A 47 -39.71 -8.35 4.35
N ARG A 48 -40.85 -9.02 4.56
CA ARG A 48 -41.51 -9.81 3.50
C ARG A 48 -41.97 -8.94 2.33
N GLY A 49 -42.53 -7.76 2.61
CA GLY A 49 -42.89 -6.80 1.56
C GLY A 49 -41.68 -6.33 0.75
N ALA A 50 -40.56 -6.05 1.42
CA ALA A 50 -39.32 -5.64 0.77
C ALA A 50 -38.70 -6.76 -0.10
N GLU A 51 -38.75 -8.02 0.34
CA GLU A 51 -38.34 -9.19 -0.45
C GLU A 51 -39.16 -9.32 -1.73
N ILE A 52 -40.50 -9.30 -1.60
CA ILE A 52 -41.43 -9.38 -2.74
C ILE A 52 -41.18 -8.22 -3.70
N GLY A 53 -41.05 -6.99 -3.19
CA GLY A 53 -40.79 -5.80 -4.00
C GLY A 53 -39.47 -5.88 -4.76
N ARG A 54 -38.40 -6.42 -4.14
CA ARG A 54 -37.10 -6.62 -4.80
C ARG A 54 -37.19 -7.64 -5.93
N GLU A 55 -37.85 -8.76 -5.69
CA GLU A 55 -38.07 -9.80 -6.71
C GLU A 55 -38.89 -9.26 -7.89
N LEU A 56 -40.03 -8.61 -7.61
CA LEU A 56 -40.87 -8.00 -8.64
C LEU A 56 -40.14 -6.90 -9.40
N GLY A 57 -39.32 -6.09 -8.72
CA GLY A 57 -38.47 -5.08 -9.34
C GLY A 57 -37.42 -5.67 -10.29
N PHE A 58 -36.80 -6.80 -9.93
CA PHE A 58 -35.90 -7.53 -10.81
C PHE A 58 -36.61 -8.08 -12.06
N TYR A 59 -37.78 -8.71 -11.89
CA TYR A 59 -38.59 -9.18 -13.02
C TYR A 59 -39.02 -8.02 -13.91
N TYR A 60 -39.49 -6.92 -13.32
CA TYR A 60 -39.91 -5.72 -14.03
C TYR A 60 -38.75 -5.11 -14.83
N GLY A 61 -37.57 -4.96 -14.23
CA GLY A 61 -36.38 -4.44 -14.90
C GLY A 61 -35.94 -5.32 -16.07
N THR A 62 -35.95 -6.64 -15.89
CA THR A 62 -35.61 -7.60 -16.95
C THR A 62 -36.61 -7.51 -18.09
N VAL A 63 -37.92 -7.62 -17.80
CA VAL A 63 -38.99 -7.57 -18.81
C VAL A 63 -39.01 -6.23 -19.54
N THR A 64 -38.85 -5.12 -18.82
CA THR A 64 -38.85 -3.77 -19.40
C THR A 64 -37.66 -3.56 -20.31
N ASN A 65 -36.46 -3.99 -19.92
CA ASN A 65 -35.26 -3.90 -20.77
C ASN A 65 -35.47 -4.63 -22.11
N TYR A 66 -36.03 -5.85 -22.08
CA TYR A 66 -36.35 -6.58 -23.32
C TYR A 66 -37.48 -5.93 -24.13
N LEU A 67 -38.46 -5.27 -23.51
CA LEU A 67 -39.52 -4.53 -24.22
C LEU A 67 -39.02 -3.22 -24.84
N GLU A 68 -38.07 -2.54 -24.20
CA GLU A 68 -37.49 -1.28 -24.68
C GLU A 68 -36.48 -1.50 -25.80
N GLN A 69 -35.63 -2.53 -25.69
CA GLN A 69 -34.70 -2.92 -26.77
C GLN A 69 -35.42 -3.26 -28.09
N ASN A 70 -36.68 -3.71 -28.01
CA ASN A 70 -37.51 -3.96 -29.19
C ASN A 70 -38.05 -2.70 -29.88
N LYS A 71 -38.09 -1.56 -29.20
CA LYS A 71 -38.59 -0.30 -29.79
C LYS A 71 -37.51 0.47 -30.54
N SER A 72 -36.24 0.13 -30.31
CA SER A 72 -35.09 0.94 -30.73
C SER A 72 -34.35 0.43 -31.97
N ASP A 73 -34.58 -0.81 -32.47
CA ASP A 73 -33.81 -1.37 -33.58
C ASP A 73 -34.66 -1.97 -34.72
N GLU A 74 -34.60 -1.32 -35.90
CA GLU A 74 -35.06 -1.85 -37.21
C GLU A 74 -34.04 -2.85 -37.85
N ASN A 75 -32.90 -3.14 -37.21
CA ASN A 75 -31.89 -4.04 -37.75
C ASN A 75 -31.78 -5.35 -36.94
N GLN A 76 -32.12 -6.43 -37.62
CA GLN A 76 -32.22 -7.81 -37.13
C GLN A 76 -30.94 -8.34 -36.44
N ALA A 77 -31.15 -8.99 -35.29
CA ALA A 77 -30.58 -10.32 -35.06
C ALA A 77 -31.41 -11.17 -34.08
N GLU A 78 -32.16 -10.59 -33.12
CA GLU A 78 -32.91 -11.40 -32.15
C GLU A 78 -34.12 -10.66 -31.55
N THR A 79 -34.97 -10.08 -32.40
CA THR A 79 -36.28 -9.57 -31.93
C THR A 79 -37.08 -10.74 -31.35
N PRO A 80 -37.49 -10.71 -30.07
CA PRO A 80 -38.32 -11.74 -29.47
C PRO A 80 -39.58 -11.92 -30.29
N SER A 81 -40.00 -13.18 -30.49
CA SER A 81 -41.21 -13.48 -31.27
C SER A 81 -42.42 -12.69 -30.76
N GLU A 82 -43.40 -12.40 -31.61
CA GLU A 82 -44.64 -11.71 -31.22
C GLU A 82 -45.33 -12.39 -30.01
N LYS A 83 -45.21 -13.73 -29.91
CA LYS A 83 -45.68 -14.51 -28.77
C LYS A 83 -44.88 -14.22 -27.49
N THR A 84 -43.57 -14.01 -27.60
CA THR A 84 -42.69 -13.62 -26.48
C THR A 84 -43.02 -12.21 -26.01
N ILE A 85 -43.26 -11.27 -26.93
CA ILE A 85 -43.65 -9.89 -26.62
C ILE A 85 -44.97 -9.86 -25.85
N LYS A 86 -46.01 -10.55 -26.34
CA LYS A 86 -47.30 -10.66 -25.62
C LYS A 86 -47.14 -11.27 -24.23
N GLN A 87 -46.20 -12.21 -24.06
CA GLN A 87 -45.93 -12.83 -22.77
C GLN A 87 -45.13 -11.90 -21.83
N LEU A 88 -44.21 -11.08 -22.36
CA LEU A 88 -43.50 -10.02 -21.64
C LEU A 88 -44.49 -8.95 -21.14
N GLU A 89 -45.36 -8.45 -22.02
CA GLU A 89 -46.42 -7.49 -21.67
C GLU A 89 -47.36 -8.04 -20.60
N LYS A 90 -47.68 -9.35 -20.66
CA LYS A 90 -48.48 -10.02 -19.64
C LYS A 90 -47.79 -10.04 -18.28
N VAL A 91 -46.50 -10.36 -18.21
CA VAL A 91 -45.75 -10.33 -16.95
C VAL A 91 -45.70 -8.90 -16.41
N LYS A 92 -45.38 -7.92 -17.26
CA LYS A 92 -45.36 -6.51 -16.87
C LYS A 92 -46.71 -6.04 -16.31
N GLY A 93 -47.81 -6.35 -16.99
CA GLY A 93 -49.16 -5.99 -16.54
C GLY A 93 -49.57 -6.63 -15.21
N LEU A 94 -49.16 -7.88 -14.96
CA LEU A 94 -49.38 -8.53 -13.66
C LEU A 94 -48.58 -7.87 -12.54
N ILE A 95 -47.37 -7.39 -12.82
CA ILE A 95 -46.54 -6.65 -11.84
C ILE A 95 -47.14 -5.25 -11.60
N ASP A 96 -47.54 -4.54 -12.66
CA ASP A 96 -48.14 -3.20 -12.57
C ASP A 96 -49.44 -3.18 -11.76
N THR A 97 -50.19 -4.29 -11.79
CA THR A 97 -51.45 -4.46 -11.05
C THR A 97 -51.27 -5.11 -9.68
N PHE A 98 -50.03 -5.42 -9.28
CA PHE A 98 -49.77 -6.01 -7.98
C PHE A 98 -50.11 -5.02 -6.85
N PRO A 99 -50.78 -5.47 -5.77
CA PRO A 99 -51.27 -4.59 -4.72
C PRO A 99 -50.10 -3.90 -3.98
N HIS A 100 -50.24 -2.58 -3.79
CA HIS A 100 -49.24 -1.76 -3.09
C HIS A 100 -49.47 -1.68 -1.58
N ASN A 101 -50.66 -2.08 -1.11
CA ASN A 101 -51.05 -2.12 0.29
C ASN A 101 -51.48 -3.54 0.67
N ASN A 102 -51.11 -3.98 1.87
CA ASN A 102 -51.56 -5.27 2.41
C ASN A 102 -53.04 -5.16 2.84
N SER A 103 -53.90 -6.00 2.29
CA SER A 103 -55.33 -6.05 2.58
C SER A 103 -55.78 -7.50 2.64
N GLU A 104 -56.66 -7.83 3.60
CA GLU A 104 -57.19 -9.19 3.78
C GLU A 104 -57.95 -9.71 2.55
N HIS A 105 -58.34 -8.83 1.63
CA HIS A 105 -59.02 -9.19 0.39
C HIS A 105 -58.09 -9.60 -0.75
N HIS A 106 -56.77 -9.43 -0.60
CA HIS A 106 -55.79 -9.76 -1.64
C HIS A 106 -54.92 -10.95 -1.21
N ASP A 107 -54.98 -12.05 -1.97
CA ASP A 107 -54.01 -13.14 -1.84
C ASP A 107 -52.71 -12.80 -2.57
N ILE A 108 -51.84 -12.05 -1.89
CA ILE A 108 -50.55 -11.58 -2.42
C ILE A 108 -49.63 -12.75 -2.79
N LEU A 109 -49.75 -13.91 -2.13
CA LEU A 109 -48.91 -15.07 -2.38
C LEU A 109 -49.32 -15.77 -3.68
N ALA A 110 -50.62 -15.96 -3.90
CA ALA A 110 -51.14 -16.52 -5.15
C ALA A 110 -50.82 -15.61 -6.36
N LEU A 111 -50.92 -14.29 -6.19
CA LEU A 111 -50.55 -13.32 -7.22
C LEU A 111 -49.05 -13.40 -7.55
N LEU A 112 -48.18 -13.50 -6.54
CA LEU A 112 -46.74 -13.62 -6.72
C LEU A 112 -46.36 -14.92 -7.44
N GLU A 113 -46.94 -16.05 -7.05
CA GLU A 113 -46.72 -17.34 -7.73
C GLU A 113 -47.17 -17.31 -9.20
N SER A 114 -48.28 -16.63 -9.50
CA SER A 114 -48.72 -16.41 -10.88
C SER A 114 -47.68 -15.63 -11.67
N ILE A 115 -47.13 -14.54 -11.11
CA ILE A 115 -46.07 -13.73 -11.74
C ILE A 115 -44.81 -14.58 -11.97
N ARG A 116 -44.34 -15.33 -10.96
CA ARG A 116 -43.18 -16.22 -11.05
C ARG A 116 -43.35 -17.25 -12.18
N ALA A 117 -44.52 -17.87 -12.27
CA ALA A 117 -44.81 -18.84 -13.32
C ALA A 117 -44.79 -18.21 -14.72
N GLN A 118 -45.36 -17.00 -14.89
CA GLN A 118 -45.32 -16.28 -16.16
C GLN A 118 -43.89 -15.81 -16.50
N TYR A 119 -43.11 -15.36 -15.52
CA TYR A 119 -41.72 -14.94 -15.71
C TYR A 119 -40.82 -16.11 -16.11
N LYS A 120 -40.95 -17.27 -15.44
CA LYS A 120 -40.20 -18.49 -15.80
C LYS A 120 -40.49 -18.93 -17.24
N LYS A 121 -41.74 -18.77 -17.68
CA LYS A 121 -42.14 -19.01 -19.07
C LYS A 121 -41.46 -18.05 -20.05
N VAL A 122 -41.35 -16.76 -19.69
CA VAL A 122 -40.57 -15.77 -20.47
C VAL A 122 -39.10 -16.16 -20.56
N CYS A 123 -38.46 -16.51 -19.43
CA CYS A 123 -37.05 -16.91 -19.41
C CYS A 123 -36.78 -18.12 -20.32
N ALA A 124 -37.67 -19.11 -20.31
CA ALA A 124 -37.56 -20.28 -21.20
C ALA A 124 -37.68 -19.89 -22.68
N MET A 125 -38.55 -18.93 -23.02
CA MET A 125 -38.70 -18.42 -24.39
C MET A 125 -37.50 -17.59 -24.85
N LEU A 126 -36.82 -16.90 -23.93
CA LEU A 126 -35.63 -16.09 -24.18
C LEU A 126 -34.30 -16.86 -24.01
N LYS A 127 -34.35 -18.14 -23.61
CA LYS A 127 -33.18 -18.98 -23.29
C LYS A 127 -32.23 -18.37 -22.25
N ILE A 128 -32.76 -17.57 -21.33
CA ILE A 128 -32.01 -17.00 -20.21
C ILE A 128 -32.28 -17.79 -18.92
N SER A 129 -31.35 -17.70 -17.97
CA SER A 129 -31.55 -18.31 -16.66
C SER A 129 -32.77 -17.70 -15.97
N SER A 130 -33.65 -18.56 -15.47
CA SER A 130 -34.74 -18.14 -14.58
C SER A 130 -34.30 -17.99 -13.12
N ASN A 131 -33.02 -18.26 -12.81
CA ASN A 131 -32.51 -18.15 -11.46
C ASN A 131 -32.48 -16.68 -11.05
N ASN A 132 -33.25 -16.38 -10.00
CA ASN A 132 -33.14 -15.11 -9.32
C ASN A 132 -31.81 -15.10 -8.53
N PRO A 133 -30.85 -14.21 -8.81
CA PRO A 133 -29.59 -14.12 -8.05
C PRO A 133 -29.83 -13.82 -6.57
N TYR A 134 -30.96 -13.20 -6.23
CA TYR A 134 -31.37 -12.97 -4.86
C TYR A 134 -31.86 -14.25 -4.16
N ALA A 135 -32.36 -15.26 -4.88
CA ALA A 135 -32.82 -16.50 -4.26
C ALA A 135 -31.67 -17.29 -3.59
N ALA A 136 -30.47 -17.29 -4.18
CA ALA A 136 -29.30 -17.94 -3.57
C ALA A 136 -28.78 -17.19 -2.33
N MET A 137 -28.80 -15.85 -2.39
CA MET A 137 -28.45 -14.99 -1.26
C MET A 137 -29.48 -15.10 -0.13
N GLU A 138 -30.78 -15.09 -0.45
CA GLU A 138 -31.89 -15.31 0.48
C GLU A 138 -31.83 -16.70 1.09
N THR A 139 -31.45 -17.72 0.32
CA THR A 139 -31.23 -19.07 0.86
C THR A 139 -30.08 -19.08 1.87
N SER A 140 -28.99 -18.36 1.60
CA SER A 140 -27.84 -18.27 2.52
C SER A 140 -28.18 -17.48 3.78
N ILE A 141 -28.86 -16.34 3.65
CA ILE A 141 -29.35 -15.54 4.77
C ILE A 141 -30.33 -16.37 5.61
N THR A 142 -31.27 -17.08 4.99
CA THR A 142 -32.22 -17.95 5.67
C THR A 142 -31.50 -19.06 6.43
N LYS A 143 -30.48 -19.69 5.83
CA LYS A 143 -29.64 -20.69 6.50
C LYS A 143 -28.87 -20.10 7.69
N ILE A 144 -28.36 -18.88 7.57
CA ILE A 144 -27.68 -18.16 8.66
C ILE A 144 -28.68 -17.85 9.78
N HIS A 145 -29.86 -17.30 9.48
CA HIS A 145 -30.92 -17.06 10.46
C HIS A 145 -31.31 -18.36 11.17
N GLN A 146 -31.61 -19.43 10.42
CA GLN A 146 -31.92 -20.73 11.00
C GLN A 146 -30.80 -21.27 11.90
N ASN A 147 -29.54 -21.06 11.52
CA ASN A 147 -28.41 -21.49 12.34
C ASN A 147 -28.28 -20.63 13.60
N LEU A 148 -28.42 -19.30 13.49
CA LEU A 148 -28.47 -18.38 14.61
C LEU A 148 -29.62 -18.72 15.56
N ASP A 149 -30.83 -18.93 15.05
CA ASP A 149 -32.00 -19.32 15.85
C ASP A 149 -31.74 -20.63 16.61
N ARG A 150 -31.09 -21.61 15.97
CA ARG A 150 -30.69 -22.86 16.64
C ARG A 150 -29.66 -22.61 17.73
N ILE A 151 -28.63 -21.80 17.44
CA ILE A 151 -27.58 -21.44 18.41
C ILE A 151 -28.20 -20.67 19.58
N LEU A 152 -29.03 -19.65 19.33
CA LEU A 152 -29.68 -18.83 20.34
C LEU A 152 -30.66 -19.66 21.17
N LYS A 153 -31.45 -20.55 20.55
CA LYS A 153 -32.33 -21.48 21.27
C LYS A 153 -31.55 -22.39 22.23
N TYR A 154 -30.33 -22.78 21.87
CA TYR A 154 -29.44 -23.56 22.72
C TYR A 154 -28.71 -22.70 23.77
N LEU A 155 -28.22 -21.52 23.39
CA LEU A 155 -27.37 -20.64 24.19
C LEU A 155 -28.17 -19.84 25.21
N ASN A 156 -29.38 -19.36 24.89
CA ASN A 156 -30.17 -18.48 25.76
C ASN A 156 -30.37 -19.05 27.18
N PRO A 157 -30.76 -20.32 27.36
CA PRO A 157 -30.85 -20.92 28.69
C PRO A 157 -29.49 -21.06 29.41
N LEU A 158 -28.39 -21.06 28.65
CA LEU A 158 -27.02 -21.24 29.13
C LEU A 158 -26.26 -19.92 29.29
N LEU A 159 -26.86 -18.78 28.93
CA LEU A 159 -26.24 -17.46 29.09
C LEU A 159 -25.84 -17.15 30.54
N PRO A 160 -26.61 -17.54 31.58
CA PRO A 160 -26.17 -17.39 32.96
C PRO A 160 -24.86 -18.14 33.24
N LEU A 161 -24.70 -19.35 32.71
CA LEU A 161 -23.45 -20.12 32.81
C LEU A 161 -22.30 -19.43 32.04
N ALA A 162 -22.56 -18.94 30.83
CA ALA A 162 -21.55 -18.30 29.99
C ALA A 162 -21.07 -16.93 30.53
N ASN A 163 -21.97 -16.17 31.17
CA ASN A 163 -21.68 -14.83 31.70
C ASN A 163 -21.29 -14.82 33.18
N CYS A 164 -21.22 -15.98 33.83
CA CYS A 164 -20.84 -16.03 35.24
C CYS A 164 -19.36 -15.66 35.43
N HIS A 165 -19.03 -14.91 36.49
CA HIS A 165 -17.65 -14.59 36.80
C HIS A 165 -17.00 -15.77 37.54
N MET A 166 -15.91 -16.33 37.02
CA MET A 166 -15.32 -17.55 37.57
C MET A 166 -14.80 -17.41 39.02
N VAL A 167 -14.47 -16.19 39.48
CA VAL A 167 -14.10 -15.95 40.90
C VAL A 167 -15.29 -16.11 41.84
N GLU A 168 -16.51 -15.88 41.35
CA GLU A 168 -17.75 -15.98 42.13
C GLU A 168 -18.30 -17.42 42.17
N PHE A 169 -17.55 -18.39 41.62
CA PHE A 169 -17.96 -19.79 41.52
C PHE A 169 -18.52 -20.36 42.82
N PHE A 170 -17.84 -20.11 43.93
CA PHE A 170 -18.28 -20.58 45.25
C PHE A 170 -19.30 -19.65 45.91
N THR A 171 -19.14 -18.34 45.80
CA THR A 171 -20.01 -17.36 46.47
C THR A 171 -21.43 -17.39 45.93
N GLU A 172 -21.57 -17.61 44.63
CA GLU A 172 -22.87 -17.67 43.95
C GLU A 172 -23.36 -19.10 43.74
N ASN A 173 -22.61 -20.11 44.20
CA ASN A 173 -22.88 -21.53 44.00
C ASN A 173 -23.20 -21.87 42.53
N HIS A 174 -22.28 -21.52 41.62
CA HIS A 174 -22.48 -21.72 40.17
C HIS A 174 -22.64 -23.19 39.79
N TRP A 175 -21.98 -24.10 40.52
CA TRP A 175 -22.03 -25.54 40.24
C TRP A 175 -23.46 -26.10 40.28
N ASP A 176 -24.17 -25.90 41.39
CA ASP A 176 -25.52 -26.43 41.56
C ASP A 176 -26.60 -25.63 40.82
N LYS A 177 -26.38 -24.31 40.65
CA LYS A 177 -27.38 -23.42 40.06
C LYS A 177 -27.37 -23.40 38.53
N LEU A 178 -26.20 -23.46 37.90
CA LEU A 178 -26.04 -23.16 36.47
C LEU A 178 -25.87 -24.40 35.58
N LEU A 179 -25.59 -25.57 36.16
CA LEU A 179 -25.41 -26.82 35.41
C LEU A 179 -26.62 -27.75 35.51
N PRO A 180 -26.90 -28.57 34.48
CA PRO A 180 -27.92 -29.60 34.57
C PRO A 180 -27.59 -30.65 35.63
N LYS A 181 -28.58 -31.02 36.45
CA LYS A 181 -28.41 -32.00 37.55
C LYS A 181 -27.83 -33.35 37.08
N ASN A 182 -28.24 -33.84 35.92
CA ASN A 182 -27.74 -35.11 35.37
C ASN A 182 -26.25 -35.04 35.02
N LEU A 183 -25.79 -33.86 34.57
CA LEU A 183 -24.39 -33.61 34.27
C LEU A 183 -23.56 -33.57 35.55
N ILE A 184 -24.04 -32.82 36.55
CA ILE A 184 -23.43 -32.75 37.89
C ILE A 184 -23.27 -34.16 38.48
N GLN A 185 -24.36 -34.93 38.54
CA GLN A 185 -24.36 -36.30 39.07
C GLN A 185 -23.43 -37.26 38.33
N THR A 186 -23.11 -36.97 37.07
CA THR A 186 -22.16 -37.77 36.28
C THR A 186 -20.73 -37.39 36.63
N ILE A 187 -20.44 -36.10 36.72
CA ILE A 187 -19.10 -35.58 36.97
C ILE A 187 -18.68 -35.76 38.44
N ASP A 188 -19.60 -35.60 39.40
CA ASP A 188 -19.31 -35.75 40.84
C ASP A 188 -18.88 -37.16 41.23
N LYS A 189 -19.12 -38.16 40.37
CA LYS A 189 -18.66 -39.55 40.56
C LYS A 189 -17.19 -39.76 40.20
N TRP A 190 -16.57 -38.77 39.57
CA TRP A 190 -15.23 -38.87 39.00
C TRP A 190 -14.24 -38.03 39.82
N ASP A 191 -13.00 -38.51 39.91
CA ASP A 191 -11.92 -37.66 40.36
C ASP A 191 -11.54 -36.62 39.27
N LEU A 192 -10.81 -35.58 39.68
CA LEU A 192 -10.43 -34.48 38.80
C LEU A 192 -9.68 -34.95 37.55
N ASN A 193 -8.69 -35.83 37.71
CA ASN A 193 -7.84 -36.25 36.59
C ASN A 193 -8.65 -37.07 35.59
N TYR A 194 -9.49 -37.99 36.08
CA TYR A 194 -10.38 -38.77 35.25
C TYR A 194 -11.41 -37.89 34.53
N ALA A 195 -12.04 -36.94 35.23
CA ALA A 195 -13.01 -36.02 34.63
C ALA A 195 -12.37 -35.15 33.53
N VAL A 196 -11.16 -34.64 33.78
CA VAL A 196 -10.39 -33.84 32.81
C VAL A 196 -9.97 -34.68 31.61
N GLU A 197 -9.46 -35.89 31.81
CA GLU A 197 -9.10 -36.81 30.73
C GLU A 197 -10.32 -37.15 29.88
N LYS A 198 -11.45 -37.52 30.52
CA LYS A 198 -12.72 -37.75 29.84
C LYS A 198 -13.19 -36.54 29.05
N PHE A 199 -13.06 -35.34 29.60
CA PHE A 199 -13.37 -34.10 28.88
C PHE A 199 -12.52 -33.98 27.62
N TRP A 200 -11.20 -34.17 27.69
CA TRP A 200 -10.31 -34.08 26.53
C TRP A 200 -10.61 -35.14 25.47
N THR A 201 -10.85 -36.39 25.88
CA THR A 201 -11.23 -37.47 24.97
C THR A 201 -12.54 -37.14 24.26
N TYR A 202 -13.60 -36.80 25.00
CA TYR A 202 -14.90 -36.48 24.41
C TYR A 202 -14.88 -35.19 23.59
N ALA A 203 -14.00 -34.24 23.88
CA ALA A 203 -13.86 -33.02 23.07
C ALA A 203 -13.10 -33.26 21.76
N SER A 204 -12.23 -34.28 21.71
CA SER A 204 -11.36 -34.56 20.56
C SER A 204 -11.90 -35.64 19.62
N GLU A 205 -12.73 -36.57 20.12
CA GLU A 205 -13.23 -37.73 19.38
C GLU A 205 -14.75 -37.61 19.07
N PRO A 206 -15.15 -37.46 17.79
CA PRO A 206 -16.57 -37.39 17.40
C PRO A 206 -17.30 -38.74 17.51
N GLU A 207 -16.59 -39.85 17.31
CA GLU A 207 -17.18 -41.19 17.20
C GLU A 207 -16.78 -42.08 18.37
N ASN A 208 -17.69 -42.20 19.35
CA ASN A 208 -17.62 -43.22 20.40
C ASN A 208 -19.05 -43.61 20.82
N ASN A 209 -19.29 -44.87 21.15
CA ASN A 209 -20.62 -45.38 21.54
C ASN A 209 -20.97 -45.11 23.02
N ASP A 210 -20.18 -44.26 23.68
CA ASP A 210 -20.35 -43.90 25.08
C ASP A 210 -21.56 -42.97 25.28
N ASN A 211 -22.50 -43.36 26.14
CA ASN A 211 -23.75 -42.65 26.44
C ASN A 211 -23.62 -41.69 27.64
N CYS A 212 -22.41 -41.22 27.91
CA CYS A 212 -22.11 -40.30 29.01
C CYS A 212 -22.78 -38.92 28.87
N GLU A 213 -23.32 -38.37 29.96
CA GLU A 213 -23.91 -37.02 29.99
C GLU A 213 -22.91 -35.92 29.66
N LEU A 214 -21.64 -36.03 30.10
CA LEU A 214 -20.59 -35.08 29.73
C LEU A 214 -20.33 -35.10 28.22
N ARG A 215 -20.32 -36.28 27.61
CA ARG A 215 -20.17 -36.42 26.16
C ARG A 215 -21.33 -35.76 25.43
N LYS A 216 -22.58 -36.05 25.85
CA LYS A 216 -23.77 -35.42 25.28
C LYS A 216 -23.70 -33.90 25.37
N TRP A 217 -23.28 -33.37 26.53
CA TRP A 217 -23.10 -31.94 26.74
C TRP A 217 -22.07 -31.34 25.77
N ILE A 218 -20.86 -31.91 25.70
CA ILE A 218 -19.77 -31.45 24.82
C ILE A 218 -20.20 -31.49 23.35
N HIS A 219 -20.74 -32.63 22.89
CA HIS A 219 -21.13 -32.79 21.50
C HIS A 219 -22.34 -31.93 21.14
N LYS A 220 -23.26 -31.71 22.08
CA LYS A 220 -24.37 -30.77 21.90
C LYS A 220 -23.86 -29.34 21.79
N ALA A 221 -22.86 -28.94 22.55
CA ALA A 221 -22.22 -27.62 22.39
C ALA A 221 -21.53 -27.54 21.01
N GLN A 222 -20.71 -28.54 20.67
CA GLN A 222 -19.97 -28.61 19.41
C GLN A 222 -20.88 -28.66 18.17
N SER A 223 -22.08 -29.23 18.26
CA SER A 223 -23.04 -29.24 17.14
C SER A 223 -23.56 -27.85 16.77
N HIS A 224 -23.34 -26.85 17.62
CA HIS A 224 -23.68 -25.45 17.38
C HIS A 224 -22.44 -24.60 17.04
N ASN A 225 -21.24 -25.21 16.94
CA ASN A 225 -20.05 -24.51 16.48
C ASN A 225 -20.16 -24.17 15.00
N LEU A 226 -19.51 -23.08 14.60
CA LEU A 226 -19.33 -22.77 13.20
C LEU A 226 -18.42 -23.84 12.56
N THR A 227 -18.99 -24.62 11.64
CA THR A 227 -18.25 -25.62 10.87
C THR A 227 -17.78 -25.03 9.55
N VAL A 228 -16.58 -25.41 9.12
CA VAL A 228 -16.09 -25.12 7.76
C VAL A 228 -16.78 -26.04 6.74
N ASN A 229 -16.76 -25.61 5.47
CA ASN A 229 -17.33 -26.30 4.31
C ASN A 229 -18.87 -26.26 4.27
N ASN A 230 -19.43 -25.10 4.57
CA ASN A 230 -20.84 -24.79 4.30
C ASN A 230 -20.96 -23.51 3.44
N ASP A 231 -22.19 -23.11 3.11
CA ASP A 231 -22.45 -22.01 2.17
C ASP A 231 -21.89 -20.63 2.61
N TYR A 232 -21.57 -20.45 3.89
CA TYR A 232 -21.15 -19.17 4.48
C TYR A 232 -19.86 -19.25 5.30
N CYS A 233 -19.36 -20.45 5.60
CA CYS A 233 -18.07 -20.70 6.22
C CYS A 233 -17.29 -21.69 5.38
N ILE A 234 -16.34 -21.16 4.62
CA ILE A 234 -15.54 -21.91 3.65
C ILE A 234 -14.12 -22.12 4.18
N SER A 235 -13.44 -23.15 3.68
CA SER A 235 -12.03 -23.38 3.99
C SER A 235 -11.12 -22.32 3.35
N VAL A 236 -9.85 -22.26 3.79
CA VAL A 236 -8.85 -21.42 3.13
C VAL A 236 -8.61 -21.91 1.70
N GLU A 237 -8.66 -23.22 1.49
CA GLU A 237 -8.51 -23.87 0.20
C GLU A 237 -9.66 -23.49 -0.76
N ASP A 238 -10.89 -23.42 -0.26
CA ASP A 238 -12.04 -22.95 -1.05
C ASP A 238 -11.92 -21.46 -1.38
N LEU A 239 -11.52 -20.63 -0.41
CA LEU A 239 -11.26 -19.20 -0.66
C LEU A 239 -10.18 -19.03 -1.73
N GLU A 240 -9.11 -19.81 -1.68
CA GLU A 240 -8.07 -19.82 -2.71
C GLU A 240 -8.60 -20.21 -4.09
N GLN A 241 -9.54 -21.16 -4.17
CA GLN A 241 -10.22 -21.50 -5.43
C GLN A 241 -11.08 -20.35 -5.92
N HIS A 242 -11.86 -19.71 -5.05
CA HIS A 242 -12.63 -18.52 -5.41
C HIS A 242 -11.75 -17.37 -5.90
N LEU A 243 -10.64 -17.11 -5.21
CA LEU A 243 -9.66 -16.10 -5.61
C LEU A 243 -9.08 -16.39 -7.00
N LYS A 244 -8.76 -17.66 -7.30
CA LYS A 244 -8.33 -18.07 -8.65
C LYS A 244 -9.42 -17.85 -9.69
N CYS A 245 -10.67 -18.19 -9.38
CA CYS A 245 -11.82 -17.92 -10.25
C CYS A 245 -12.04 -16.42 -10.49
N TRP A 246 -11.68 -15.57 -9.52
CA TRP A 246 -11.67 -14.12 -9.65
C TRP A 246 -10.40 -13.57 -10.34
N GLY A 247 -9.54 -14.44 -10.87
CA GLY A 247 -8.34 -14.03 -11.62
C GLY A 247 -7.11 -13.74 -10.78
N ALA A 248 -7.11 -14.07 -9.48
CA ALA A 248 -5.95 -13.86 -8.61
C ALA A 248 -4.83 -14.87 -8.90
N CYS A 249 -3.59 -14.37 -8.90
CA CYS A 249 -2.40 -15.20 -8.73
C CYS A 249 -2.08 -15.33 -7.24
N LEU A 250 -1.95 -16.56 -6.73
CA LEU A 250 -1.59 -16.82 -5.35
C LEU A 250 -0.06 -16.67 -5.18
N PRO A 251 0.42 -15.65 -4.44
CA PRO A 251 1.85 -15.46 -4.25
C PRO A 251 2.41 -16.48 -3.23
N PRO A 252 3.73 -16.69 -3.21
CA PRO A 252 4.36 -17.56 -2.21
C PRO A 252 4.14 -17.03 -0.80
N GLU A 253 4.11 -17.92 0.17
CA GLU A 253 3.94 -17.55 1.58
C GLU A 253 5.26 -17.00 2.16
N ILE A 254 5.20 -15.84 2.81
CA ILE A 254 6.37 -15.18 3.40
C ILE A 254 6.30 -15.30 4.92
N LYS A 255 7.28 -15.99 5.49
CA LYS A 255 7.40 -16.15 6.95
C LYS A 255 8.32 -15.09 7.53
N ILE A 256 7.79 -14.29 8.45
CA ILE A 256 8.56 -13.29 9.21
C ILE A 256 8.67 -13.80 10.65
N THR A 257 9.86 -14.26 11.06
CA THR A 257 10.11 -14.83 12.40
C THR A 257 10.62 -13.81 13.39
N GLU A 258 11.20 -12.72 12.91
CA GLU A 258 11.84 -11.70 13.72
C GLU A 258 10.80 -10.71 14.26
N PHE A 259 11.02 -10.25 15.49
CA PHE A 259 10.24 -9.16 16.12
C PHE A 259 8.76 -9.48 16.43
N MET A 260 8.35 -10.76 16.39
CA MET A 260 7.00 -11.24 16.70
C MET A 260 7.01 -12.55 17.49
N THR A 261 5.96 -12.81 18.28
CA THR A 261 5.70 -14.14 18.86
C THR A 261 5.35 -15.15 17.76
N SER A 262 5.54 -16.46 18.00
CA SER A 262 5.15 -17.53 17.07
C SER A 262 3.70 -17.45 16.60
N LYS A 263 2.76 -17.17 17.53
CA LYS A 263 1.34 -16.97 17.21
C LYS A 263 1.12 -15.82 16.23
N LYS A 264 1.64 -14.63 16.54
CA LYS A 264 1.48 -13.44 15.69
C LYS A 264 2.13 -13.62 14.32
N SER A 265 3.29 -14.28 14.26
CA SER A 265 3.98 -14.61 13.01
C SER A 265 3.09 -15.48 12.11
N TYR A 266 2.48 -16.53 12.66
CA TYR A 266 1.55 -17.40 11.92
C TYR A 266 0.32 -16.64 11.40
N GLU A 267 -0.30 -15.79 12.22
CA GLU A 267 -1.45 -14.95 11.82
C GLU A 267 -1.09 -14.02 10.65
N VAL A 268 0.03 -13.28 10.76
CA VAL A 268 0.50 -12.33 9.75
C VAL A 268 0.86 -13.07 8.46
N GLN A 269 1.57 -14.19 8.56
CA GLN A 269 1.95 -15.03 7.43
C GLN A 269 0.71 -15.47 6.62
N ARG A 270 -0.28 -16.06 7.30
CA ARG A 270 -1.51 -16.53 6.65
C ARG A 270 -2.34 -15.39 6.06
N MET A 271 -2.54 -14.32 6.83
CA MET A 271 -3.40 -13.21 6.41
C MET A 271 -2.79 -12.41 5.25
N SER A 272 -1.49 -12.10 5.32
CA SER A 272 -0.80 -11.29 4.30
C SER A 272 -0.87 -11.91 2.91
N ARG A 273 -0.66 -13.23 2.79
CA ARG A 273 -0.77 -13.96 1.52
C ARG A 273 -2.17 -13.89 0.92
N LEU A 274 -3.20 -14.16 1.72
CA LEU A 274 -4.60 -14.13 1.25
C LEU A 274 -5.04 -12.72 0.87
N VAL A 275 -4.65 -11.72 1.65
CA VAL A 275 -4.94 -10.30 1.34
C VAL A 275 -4.23 -9.87 0.06
N ALA A 276 -2.97 -10.27 -0.16
CA ALA A 276 -2.28 -9.99 -1.41
C ALA A 276 -2.96 -10.65 -2.62
N SER A 277 -3.45 -11.89 -2.47
CA SER A 277 -4.26 -12.54 -3.51
C SER A 277 -5.57 -11.81 -3.77
N LEU A 278 -6.28 -11.38 -2.73
CA LEU A 278 -7.53 -10.63 -2.84
C LEU A 278 -7.31 -9.26 -3.49
N TYR A 279 -6.22 -8.57 -3.14
CA TYR A 279 -5.82 -7.31 -3.75
C TYR A 279 -5.71 -7.45 -5.27
N ASN A 280 -5.06 -8.51 -5.75
CA ASN A 280 -4.94 -8.82 -7.17
C ASN A 280 -6.29 -9.15 -7.80
N ALA A 281 -7.10 -9.99 -7.15
CA ALA A 281 -8.42 -10.40 -7.66
C ALA A 281 -9.39 -9.21 -7.82
N THR A 282 -9.29 -8.24 -6.94
CA THR A 282 -10.23 -7.10 -6.87
C THR A 282 -9.75 -5.88 -7.65
N SER A 283 -8.55 -5.91 -8.24
CA SER A 283 -7.92 -4.72 -8.83
C SER A 283 -7.87 -3.53 -7.87
N SER A 284 -7.70 -3.82 -6.57
CA SER A 284 -7.54 -2.80 -5.55
C SER A 284 -6.25 -2.02 -5.79
N THR A 285 -6.23 -0.74 -5.41
CA THR A 285 -5.02 0.10 -5.51
C THR A 285 -4.29 0.23 -4.17
N HIS A 286 -5.02 0.07 -3.06
CA HIS A 286 -4.50 0.21 -1.71
C HIS A 286 -5.19 -0.76 -0.75
N CYS A 287 -4.49 -1.14 0.32
CA CYS A 287 -5.03 -1.88 1.44
C CYS A 287 -5.07 -0.99 2.70
N MET A 288 -6.12 -1.09 3.51
CA MET A 288 -6.23 -0.40 4.79
C MET A 288 -6.39 -1.42 5.91
N GLU A 289 -5.45 -1.44 6.84
CA GLU A 289 -5.47 -2.24 8.06
C GLU A 289 -6.01 -1.38 9.21
N ALA A 290 -7.08 -1.84 9.85
CA ALA A 290 -7.57 -1.26 11.09
C ALA A 290 -7.11 -2.10 12.29
N GLY A 291 -6.61 -1.44 13.34
CA GLY A 291 -6.05 -2.11 14.51
C GLY A 291 -4.70 -2.77 14.25
N GLY A 292 -3.89 -2.19 13.34
CA GLY A 292 -2.63 -2.80 12.94
C GLY A 292 -1.50 -2.70 13.97
N GLY A 293 -1.73 -1.95 15.05
CA GLY A 293 -0.86 -1.80 16.20
C GLY A 293 0.55 -1.42 15.77
N ARG A 294 1.46 -2.37 15.90
CA ARG A 294 2.88 -2.15 15.57
C ARG A 294 3.20 -2.35 14.07
N GLY A 295 2.21 -2.49 13.20
CA GLY A 295 2.37 -2.52 11.74
C GLY A 295 2.96 -3.83 11.18
N HIS A 296 2.70 -4.97 11.82
CA HIS A 296 3.28 -6.25 11.39
C HIS A 296 2.72 -6.74 10.04
N LEU A 297 1.40 -6.69 9.88
CA LEU A 297 0.76 -7.07 8.62
C LEU A 297 1.07 -6.04 7.52
N LEU A 298 1.05 -4.75 7.86
CA LEU A 298 1.49 -3.67 6.96
C LEU A 298 2.86 -3.96 6.33
N VAL A 299 3.86 -4.26 7.16
CA VAL A 299 5.23 -4.56 6.69
C VAL A 299 5.25 -5.80 5.79
N ALA A 300 4.52 -6.86 6.14
CA ALA A 300 4.42 -8.07 5.32
C ALA A 300 3.79 -7.78 3.95
N LEU A 301 2.70 -7.02 3.92
CA LEU A 301 2.01 -6.63 2.68
C LEU A 301 2.87 -5.74 1.79
N THR A 302 3.46 -4.68 2.36
CA THR A 302 4.19 -3.68 1.58
C THR A 302 5.57 -4.18 1.15
N LEU A 303 6.35 -4.80 2.04
CA LEU A 303 7.69 -5.26 1.68
C LEU A 303 7.70 -6.66 1.06
N GLY A 304 6.81 -7.54 1.51
CA GLY A 304 6.76 -8.93 1.04
C GLY A 304 5.97 -9.09 -0.26
N TYR A 305 4.83 -8.40 -0.38
CA TYR A 305 3.91 -8.57 -1.50
C TYR A 305 3.80 -7.33 -2.40
N ASN A 306 4.54 -6.26 -2.09
CA ASN A 306 4.52 -5.00 -2.83
C ASN A 306 3.12 -4.37 -2.92
N VAL A 307 2.28 -4.61 -1.90
CA VAL A 307 0.93 -4.05 -1.78
C VAL A 307 1.01 -2.69 -1.08
N PRO A 308 0.58 -1.60 -1.73
CA PRO A 308 0.46 -0.31 -1.08
C PRO A 308 -0.56 -0.40 0.06
N SER A 309 -0.10 -0.16 1.28
CA SER A 309 -0.92 -0.37 2.47
C SER A 309 -0.84 0.80 3.43
N LEU A 310 -1.94 1.04 4.15
CA LEU A 310 -2.07 2.00 5.25
C LEU A 310 -2.49 1.24 6.51
N THR A 311 -2.00 1.67 7.67
CA THR A 311 -2.43 1.14 8.96
C THR A 311 -3.00 2.26 9.82
N VAL A 312 -4.12 1.99 10.49
CA VAL A 312 -4.73 2.88 11.48
C VAL A 312 -4.88 2.15 12.80
N ASP A 313 -4.64 2.83 13.90
CA ASP A 313 -4.78 2.30 15.25
C ASP A 313 -5.26 3.39 16.20
N CYS A 314 -5.97 3.00 17.26
CA CYS A 314 -6.36 3.91 18.32
C CYS A 314 -5.25 4.13 19.36
N ASP A 315 -4.20 3.29 19.38
CA ASP A 315 -3.00 3.45 20.20
C ASP A 315 -1.89 4.21 19.45
N ASP A 316 -1.75 5.49 19.77
CA ASP A 316 -0.68 6.36 19.26
C ASP A 316 0.73 5.79 19.50
N LYS A 317 0.96 5.06 20.60
CA LYS A 317 2.28 4.47 20.86
C LYS A 317 2.55 3.34 19.88
N ALA A 318 1.52 2.56 19.53
CA ALA A 318 1.66 1.47 18.57
C ALA A 318 1.99 2.01 17.17
N LEU A 319 1.31 3.07 16.71
CA LEU A 319 1.59 3.74 15.43
C LEU A 319 3.00 4.34 15.35
N LYS A 320 3.44 5.04 16.41
CA LYS A 320 4.82 5.57 16.46
C LYS A 320 5.86 4.46 16.35
N ASN A 321 5.62 3.33 17.01
CA ASN A 321 6.50 2.16 16.91
C ASN A 321 6.45 1.51 15.52
N ALA A 322 5.29 1.50 14.85
CA ALA A 322 5.15 0.98 13.49
C ALA A 322 6.04 1.77 12.50
N ALA A 323 6.00 3.11 12.59
CA ALA A 323 6.85 3.98 11.76
C ALA A 323 8.36 3.73 11.95
N GLN A 324 8.78 3.37 13.17
CA GLN A 324 10.18 3.06 13.48
C GLN A 324 10.67 1.70 12.94
N ARG A 325 9.76 0.82 12.48
CA ARG A 325 10.15 -0.47 11.90
C ARG A 325 10.66 -0.37 10.47
N VAL A 326 10.21 0.63 9.72
CA VAL A 326 10.67 0.84 8.35
C VAL A 326 12.01 1.57 8.40
N LYS A 327 13.06 0.75 8.42
CA LYS A 327 14.44 1.18 8.36
C LYS A 327 14.91 1.09 6.92
N ILE A 328 15.27 2.22 6.33
CA ILE A 328 15.77 2.27 4.96
C ILE A 328 17.28 2.48 4.96
N ILE A 329 17.93 1.99 3.92
CA ILE A 329 19.32 2.31 3.60
C ILE A 329 19.27 3.16 2.34
N GLN A 330 19.88 4.34 2.41
CA GLN A 330 20.01 5.21 1.27
C GLN A 330 21.23 4.78 0.46
N VAL A 331 21.02 4.33 -0.77
CA VAL A 331 22.08 3.93 -1.70
C VAL A 331 22.07 4.88 -2.89
N SER A 332 23.24 5.38 -3.27
CA SER A 332 23.36 6.33 -4.37
C SER A 332 24.64 6.08 -5.14
N LEU A 333 24.50 5.56 -6.36
CA LEU A 333 25.60 5.35 -7.30
C LEU A 333 25.67 6.56 -8.24
N HIS A 334 26.86 7.14 -8.41
CA HIS A 334 27.09 8.30 -9.27
C HIS A 334 26.22 9.51 -8.90
N THR A 335 26.37 10.01 -7.67
CA THR A 335 25.76 11.29 -7.27
C THR A 335 26.53 12.46 -7.86
N CYS A 336 26.02 12.99 -8.97
CA CYS A 336 26.72 14.02 -9.72
C CYS A 336 26.34 15.42 -9.24
N GLY A 337 27.35 16.27 -9.04
CA GLY A 337 27.15 17.62 -8.51
C GLY A 337 26.48 17.60 -7.13
N ASN A 338 25.51 18.49 -6.93
CA ASN A 338 24.86 18.71 -5.63
C ASN A 338 24.04 17.51 -5.12
N LEU A 339 23.69 16.55 -5.98
CA LEU A 339 23.02 15.33 -5.53
C LEU A 339 23.84 14.57 -4.46
N GLY A 340 25.17 14.67 -4.50
CA GLY A 340 26.06 14.10 -3.49
C GLY A 340 25.81 14.69 -2.09
N PRO A 341 26.12 15.98 -1.86
CA PRO A 341 25.88 16.65 -0.59
C PRO A 341 24.40 16.65 -0.15
N ASP A 342 23.44 16.78 -1.08
CA ASP A 342 22.01 16.74 -0.74
C ASP A 342 21.62 15.37 -0.16
N SER A 343 22.18 14.29 -0.73
CA SER A 343 22.01 12.94 -0.20
C SER A 343 22.52 12.80 1.24
N LEU A 344 23.63 13.47 1.60
CA LEU A 344 24.15 13.49 2.98
C LEU A 344 23.24 14.29 3.93
N ARG A 345 22.70 15.43 3.48
CA ARG A 345 21.73 16.24 4.26
C ARG A 345 20.43 15.48 4.53
N ILE A 346 19.93 14.75 3.54
CA ILE A 346 18.75 13.89 3.65
C ILE A 346 18.99 12.78 4.68
N PHE A 347 20.13 12.08 4.61
CA PHE A 347 20.50 11.08 5.61
C PHE A 347 20.58 11.66 7.03
N SER A 348 21.12 12.89 7.17
CA SER A 348 21.22 13.57 8.45
C SER A 348 19.84 13.89 9.05
N SER A 349 18.96 14.46 8.23
CA SER A 349 17.63 14.91 8.65
C SER A 349 16.60 13.79 8.86
N GLN A 350 16.72 12.65 8.17
CA GLN A 350 15.75 11.55 8.25
C GLN A 350 16.13 10.47 9.26
N THR A 351 15.30 10.29 10.28
CA THR A 351 15.51 9.28 11.35
C THR A 351 15.22 7.84 10.93
N SER A 352 14.47 7.64 9.83
CA SER A 352 14.16 6.31 9.27
C SER A 352 15.33 5.71 8.47
N THR A 353 16.30 6.54 8.05
CA THR A 353 17.48 6.09 7.31
C THR A 353 18.56 5.62 8.29
N THR A 354 18.86 4.32 8.23
CA THR A 354 19.78 3.64 9.16
C THR A 354 21.21 3.55 8.64
N GLY A 355 21.36 3.61 7.32
CA GLY A 355 22.66 3.59 6.65
C GLY A 355 22.65 4.40 5.37
N LEU A 356 23.81 4.92 5.02
CA LEU A 356 24.08 5.66 3.80
C LEU A 356 25.20 4.96 3.03
N PHE A 357 25.04 4.90 1.72
CA PHE A 357 26.06 4.49 0.78
C PHE A 357 26.06 5.45 -0.41
N ASN A 358 27.03 6.35 -0.49
CA ASN A 358 27.04 7.44 -1.48
C ASN A 358 28.34 7.41 -2.31
N VAL A 359 28.23 7.22 -3.63
CA VAL A 359 29.35 7.28 -4.58
C VAL A 359 29.28 8.60 -5.36
N PRO A 360 30.02 9.63 -4.94
CA PRO A 360 30.00 10.92 -5.60
C PRO A 360 30.71 10.92 -6.96
N CYS A 361 30.16 11.70 -7.91
CA CYS A 361 30.74 11.94 -9.23
C CYS A 361 30.73 13.42 -9.62
N CYS A 362 31.34 13.71 -10.77
CA CYS A 362 31.24 15.00 -11.46
C CYS A 362 31.35 16.24 -10.55
N TYR A 363 32.45 16.36 -9.80
CA TYR A 363 32.67 17.49 -8.89
C TYR A 363 32.57 18.86 -9.57
N HIS A 364 32.85 18.97 -10.87
CA HIS A 364 32.68 20.20 -11.64
C HIS A 364 31.23 20.71 -11.72
N LEU A 365 30.25 19.88 -11.35
CA LEU A 365 28.84 20.25 -11.23
C LEU A 365 28.44 20.64 -9.80
N LEU A 366 29.37 20.56 -8.83
CA LEU A 366 29.13 21.13 -7.50
C LEU A 366 29.09 22.63 -7.61
N THR A 367 28.15 23.26 -6.90
CA THR A 367 28.08 24.71 -6.76
C THR A 367 28.96 25.18 -5.61
N GLU A 368 29.66 26.29 -5.80
CA GLU A 368 30.37 27.05 -4.78
C GLU A 368 29.95 28.53 -4.83
N LYS A 369 30.11 29.24 -3.71
CA LYS A 369 29.81 30.68 -3.63
C LYS A 369 30.52 31.53 -4.70
N VAL A 370 31.76 31.18 -5.03
CA VAL A 370 32.59 31.90 -6.01
C VAL A 370 32.16 31.68 -7.47
N ASP A 371 31.25 30.73 -7.74
CA ASP A 371 30.80 30.46 -9.10
C ASP A 371 29.92 31.59 -9.67
N ALA A 372 29.32 32.43 -8.82
CA ALA A 372 28.51 33.58 -9.22
C ALA A 372 29.33 34.73 -9.84
N ASP A 373 30.57 34.91 -9.38
CA ASP A 373 31.45 36.01 -9.82
C ASP A 373 32.39 35.60 -10.98
N LEU A 374 32.34 34.34 -11.41
CA LEU A 374 33.21 33.79 -12.44
C LEU A 374 32.61 33.96 -13.85
N PHE A 375 33.40 34.57 -14.74
CA PHE A 375 33.10 34.63 -16.18
C PHE A 375 33.39 33.26 -16.81
N ASP A 376 32.39 32.38 -16.91
CA ASP A 376 32.56 31.07 -17.57
C ASP A 376 31.80 30.94 -18.89
N VAL A 377 32.54 30.44 -19.88
CA VAL A 377 32.20 30.08 -21.27
C VAL A 377 31.17 28.94 -21.37
N PHE A 378 30.83 28.29 -20.25
CA PHE A 378 30.04 27.06 -20.25
C PHE A 378 28.70 27.10 -19.54
N GLN A 379 28.35 28.19 -18.85
CA GLN A 379 27.01 28.61 -18.41
C GLN A 379 27.19 29.66 -17.29
N ARG A 380 26.72 30.90 -17.50
CA ARG A 380 26.41 31.79 -16.39
C ARG A 380 25.27 31.17 -15.57
N ASP A 381 25.31 31.35 -14.25
CA ASP A 381 24.20 31.06 -13.33
C ASP A 381 23.83 29.57 -13.12
N TYR A 382 24.78 28.64 -13.23
CA TYR A 382 24.49 27.23 -12.88
C TYR A 382 24.28 27.07 -11.37
N GLY A 383 23.02 27.00 -10.94
CA GLY A 383 22.61 26.64 -9.57
C GLY A 383 22.73 27.76 -8.52
N CYS A 384 22.62 29.03 -8.93
CA CYS A 384 22.73 30.20 -8.04
C CYS A 384 21.41 30.62 -7.35
N GLU A 385 20.35 29.80 -7.42
CA GLU A 385 19.03 30.13 -6.86
C GLU A 385 18.82 29.65 -5.41
N THR A 386 19.67 28.78 -4.89
CA THR A 386 19.55 28.22 -3.53
C THR A 386 20.66 28.70 -2.60
N SER A 387 20.32 29.03 -1.34
CA SER A 387 21.29 29.45 -0.31
C SER A 387 22.26 28.33 0.12
N GLU A 388 22.02 27.09 -0.30
CA GLU A 388 22.88 25.94 -0.01
C GLU A 388 23.74 25.57 -1.23
N HIS A 389 25.05 25.56 -1.02
CA HIS A 389 26.05 25.19 -2.02
C HIS A 389 26.46 23.72 -1.88
N GLY A 390 26.94 23.12 -2.98
CA GLY A 390 27.41 21.73 -2.99
C GLY A 390 28.79 21.51 -2.38
N PHE A 391 29.62 22.54 -2.30
CA PHE A 391 30.89 22.55 -1.57
C PHE A 391 31.14 23.95 -0.99
N PRO A 392 31.72 24.07 0.22
CA PRO A 392 31.98 23.01 1.21
C PRO A 392 30.70 22.58 1.96
N LEU A 393 30.70 21.37 2.51
CA LEU A 393 29.60 20.81 3.31
C LEU A 393 29.88 20.85 4.82
N SER A 394 31.13 20.63 5.24
CA SER A 394 31.55 20.69 6.65
C SER A 394 31.64 22.13 7.17
N GLU A 395 31.46 22.31 8.48
CA GLU A 395 31.66 23.61 9.11
C GLU A 395 33.16 24.00 9.08
N TYR A 396 34.07 23.03 9.16
CA TYR A 396 35.51 23.27 9.11
C TYR A 396 36.00 23.93 7.81
N LEU A 397 35.47 23.52 6.65
CA LEU A 397 35.87 24.08 5.36
C LEU A 397 35.05 25.30 4.94
N LYS A 398 34.14 25.79 5.79
CA LYS A 398 33.28 26.93 5.48
C LYS A 398 34.10 28.15 5.08
N GLY A 399 33.79 28.70 3.90
CA GLY A 399 34.52 29.83 3.31
C GLY A 399 35.73 29.45 2.46
N TYR A 400 36.07 28.15 2.36
CA TYR A 400 37.07 27.65 1.41
C TYR A 400 36.45 27.37 0.03
N ASN A 401 37.21 27.61 -1.03
CA ASN A 401 36.78 27.42 -2.41
C ASN A 401 37.83 26.66 -3.23
N LEU A 402 37.39 25.68 -4.03
CA LEU A 402 38.25 24.97 -4.98
C LEU A 402 38.21 25.64 -6.36
N GLY A 403 37.05 26.15 -6.74
CA GLY A 403 36.79 26.66 -8.09
C GLY A 403 36.59 25.56 -9.14
N ARG A 404 35.78 25.86 -10.16
CA ARG A 404 35.27 24.88 -11.12
C ARG A 404 36.34 24.09 -11.87
N ASN A 405 37.45 24.74 -12.26
CA ASN A 405 38.54 24.07 -12.99
C ASN A 405 39.29 23.05 -12.13
N ALA A 406 39.43 23.30 -10.83
CA ALA A 406 39.99 22.33 -9.90
C ALA A 406 39.04 21.15 -9.72
N ARG A 407 37.74 21.40 -9.57
CA ARG A 407 36.72 20.35 -9.50
C ARG A 407 36.59 19.53 -10.80
N MET A 408 36.87 20.14 -11.96
CA MET A 408 36.96 19.43 -13.24
C MET A 408 38.20 18.55 -13.32
N LEU A 409 39.34 19.04 -12.84
CA LEU A 409 40.58 18.28 -12.76
C LEU A 409 40.43 17.07 -11.82
N ALA A 410 39.74 17.24 -10.69
CA ALA A 410 39.37 16.18 -9.77
C ALA A 410 38.50 15.08 -10.42
N ALA A 411 38.02 15.28 -11.66
CA ALA A 411 37.34 14.27 -12.43
C ALA A 411 38.20 13.37 -13.30
N GLN A 412 39.49 13.63 -13.35
CA GLN A 412 40.44 12.83 -14.10
C GLN A 412 41.04 11.75 -13.20
N SER A 413 41.27 10.56 -13.76
CA SER A 413 41.92 9.46 -13.05
C SER A 413 43.36 9.31 -13.54
N LEU A 414 44.30 9.51 -12.63
CA LEU A 414 45.72 9.27 -12.87
C LEU A 414 45.97 7.79 -13.16
N ASP A 415 45.34 6.88 -12.41
CA ASP A 415 45.45 5.43 -12.62
C ASP A 415 45.09 5.03 -14.06
N ARG A 416 44.00 5.59 -14.59
CA ARG A 416 43.55 5.32 -15.96
C ARG A 416 44.51 5.89 -17.00
N VAL A 417 45.04 7.10 -16.76
CA VAL A 417 46.04 7.73 -17.64
C VAL A 417 47.33 6.92 -17.67
N LEU A 418 47.80 6.44 -16.51
CA LEU A 418 49.00 5.60 -16.41
C LEU A 418 48.80 4.25 -17.08
N HIS A 419 47.66 3.60 -16.86
CA HIS A 419 47.34 2.29 -17.44
C HIS A 419 47.30 2.32 -18.97
N HIS A 420 46.65 3.33 -19.55
CA HIS A 420 46.55 3.46 -21.01
C HIS A 420 47.70 4.26 -21.65
N ARG A 421 48.63 4.81 -20.85
CA ARG A 421 49.67 5.76 -21.29
C ARG A 421 49.09 6.91 -22.13
N GLN A 422 47.96 7.45 -21.68
CA GLN A 422 47.18 8.42 -22.45
C GLN A 422 47.80 9.83 -22.37
N LEU A 423 48.09 10.43 -23.52
CA LEU A 423 48.50 11.83 -23.60
C LEU A 423 47.31 12.76 -23.86
N PRO A 424 47.40 14.05 -23.51
CA PRO A 424 46.39 15.04 -23.91
C PRO A 424 46.21 15.07 -25.44
N ASN A 425 45.07 15.57 -25.89
CA ASN A 425 44.81 15.73 -27.32
C ASN A 425 45.56 16.95 -27.87
N LYS A 426 46.22 16.84 -29.03
CA LYS A 426 46.92 17.94 -29.72
C LYS A 426 46.03 19.17 -29.98
N SER A 427 44.70 18.99 -30.01
CA SER A 427 43.72 20.08 -30.07
C SER A 427 43.89 21.15 -28.99
N LEU A 428 44.44 20.79 -27.81
CA LEU A 428 44.73 21.75 -26.75
C LEU A 428 45.83 22.73 -27.17
N LEU A 429 46.88 22.26 -27.86
CA LEU A 429 47.94 23.10 -28.41
C LEU A 429 47.38 24.02 -29.49
N TYR A 430 46.61 23.48 -30.43
CA TYR A 430 46.00 24.28 -31.49
C TYR A 430 45.07 25.36 -30.95
N ARG A 431 44.27 25.04 -29.91
CA ARG A 431 43.39 26.02 -29.27
C ARG A 431 44.17 27.11 -28.52
N ALA A 432 45.28 26.76 -27.86
CA ALA A 432 46.14 27.71 -27.18
C ALA A 432 46.81 28.68 -28.16
N LEU A 433 47.37 28.15 -29.26
CA LEU A 433 47.97 28.96 -30.32
C LEU A 433 46.95 29.88 -31.00
N PHE A 434 45.77 29.35 -31.30
CA PHE A 434 44.67 30.15 -31.84
C PHE A 434 44.27 31.30 -30.90
N GLN A 435 44.22 31.05 -29.58
CA GLN A 435 43.93 32.09 -28.60
C GLN A 435 44.99 33.21 -28.60
N ILE A 436 46.27 32.87 -28.78
CA ILE A 436 47.34 33.87 -28.91
C ILE A 436 47.09 34.74 -30.14
N ILE A 437 46.83 34.14 -31.31
CA ILE A 437 46.57 34.89 -32.56
C ILE A 437 45.39 35.85 -32.38
N VAL A 438 44.28 35.37 -31.81
CA VAL A 438 43.08 36.20 -31.62
C VAL A 438 43.32 37.32 -30.61
N LYS A 439 44.03 37.07 -29.50
CA LYS A 439 44.34 38.13 -28.52
C LYS A 439 45.30 39.19 -29.07
N THR A 440 46.27 38.78 -29.89
CA THR A 440 47.24 39.70 -30.50
C THR A 440 46.58 40.60 -31.55
N HIS A 441 45.72 40.04 -32.40
CA HIS A 441 45.16 40.76 -33.55
C HIS A 441 43.76 41.34 -33.31
N LEU A 442 43.03 40.86 -32.31
CA LEU A 442 41.70 41.34 -31.92
C LEU A 442 41.57 41.57 -30.39
N PRO A 443 42.41 42.42 -29.77
CA PRO A 443 42.49 42.58 -28.32
C PRO A 443 41.22 43.17 -27.67
N LYS A 444 40.37 43.85 -28.47
CA LYS A 444 39.10 44.46 -28.02
C LYS A 444 37.87 43.63 -28.39
N SER A 445 38.04 42.45 -28.97
CA SER A 445 36.89 41.62 -29.39
C SER A 445 36.30 40.86 -28.19
N ASN A 446 35.03 41.15 -27.87
CA ASN A 446 34.22 40.24 -27.07
C ASN A 446 33.76 39.12 -28.00
N LEU A 447 34.60 38.09 -28.14
CA LEU A 447 34.23 36.88 -28.88
C LEU A 447 32.92 36.34 -28.33
N LYS A 448 31.87 36.26 -29.17
CA LYS A 448 30.69 35.47 -28.85
C LYS A 448 31.11 34.01 -28.82
N ASP A 449 30.66 33.25 -27.81
CA ASP A 449 31.01 31.83 -27.66
C ASP A 449 30.54 30.98 -28.84
N GLY A 450 31.40 30.86 -29.86
CA GLY A 450 31.33 29.78 -30.82
C GLY A 450 31.91 28.52 -30.20
N LYS A 451 31.06 27.50 -30.02
CA LYS A 451 31.52 26.17 -29.60
C LYS A 451 32.41 25.59 -30.72
N LEU A 452 33.73 25.80 -30.65
CA LEU A 452 34.76 25.10 -31.46
C LEU A 452 34.84 23.60 -31.09
N LYS A 453 33.69 22.93 -30.94
CA LYS A 453 33.58 21.52 -30.59
C LYS A 453 33.98 20.69 -31.81
N ARG A 454 34.91 19.75 -31.60
CA ARG A 454 35.33 18.76 -32.62
C ARG A 454 35.92 19.37 -33.91
N VAL A 455 36.37 20.63 -33.88
CA VAL A 455 37.09 21.23 -35.02
C VAL A 455 38.43 20.52 -35.22
N ALA A 456 39.19 20.33 -34.15
CA ALA A 456 40.50 19.71 -34.21
C ALA A 456 40.52 18.23 -34.62
N SER A 457 39.40 17.50 -34.51
CA SER A 457 39.33 16.11 -34.99
C SER A 457 39.21 16.00 -36.52
N LYS A 458 39.00 17.13 -37.21
CA LYS A 458 38.89 17.21 -38.67
C LYS A 458 40.11 17.87 -39.32
N CYS A 459 41.17 18.11 -38.55
CA CYS A 459 42.35 18.85 -39.00
C CYS A 459 43.62 18.06 -38.69
N ASP A 460 44.50 17.95 -39.69
CA ASP A 460 45.77 17.22 -39.55
C ASP A 460 46.88 18.13 -38.97
N ASN A 461 46.79 19.43 -39.24
CA ASN A 461 47.78 20.43 -38.83
C ASN A 461 47.12 21.71 -38.28
N PHE A 462 47.95 22.58 -37.70
CA PHE A 462 47.49 23.83 -37.11
C PHE A 462 46.89 24.79 -38.15
N THR A 463 47.44 24.86 -39.36
CA THR A 463 46.94 25.74 -40.43
C THR A 463 45.50 25.43 -40.80
N GLN A 464 45.16 24.15 -40.98
CA GLN A 464 43.79 23.69 -41.23
C GLN A 464 42.87 24.02 -40.03
N TYR A 465 43.35 23.80 -38.81
CA TYR A 465 42.60 24.15 -37.60
C TYR A 465 42.32 25.65 -37.52
N PHE A 466 43.32 26.50 -37.80
CA PHE A 466 43.21 27.95 -37.77
C PHE A 466 42.17 28.42 -38.79
N LYS A 467 42.28 28.00 -40.04
CA LYS A 467 41.30 28.34 -41.09
C LYS A 467 39.87 27.96 -40.69
N MET A 468 39.69 26.76 -40.15
CA MET A 468 38.36 26.28 -39.76
C MET A 468 37.83 27.02 -38.53
N ALA A 469 38.66 27.29 -37.53
CA ALA A 469 38.28 28.04 -36.33
C ALA A 469 37.97 29.51 -36.64
N ASP A 470 38.75 30.14 -37.52
CA ASP A 470 38.55 31.51 -38.01
C ASP A 470 37.21 31.66 -38.73
N ASN A 471 36.87 30.70 -39.61
CA ASN A 471 35.58 30.67 -40.30
C ASN A 471 34.40 30.46 -39.35
N VAL A 472 34.52 29.51 -38.41
CA VAL A 472 33.46 29.22 -37.42
C VAL A 472 33.16 30.44 -36.54
N LEU A 473 34.18 31.22 -36.22
CA LEU A 473 34.05 32.44 -35.40
C LEU A 473 33.87 33.71 -36.24
N SER A 474 33.91 33.60 -37.58
CA SER A 474 33.76 34.71 -38.53
C SER A 474 34.71 35.88 -38.23
N LEU A 475 35.98 35.60 -37.91
CA LEU A 475 36.95 36.62 -37.51
C LEU A 475 37.71 37.22 -38.70
N GLY A 476 37.84 36.46 -39.81
CA GLY A 476 38.51 36.90 -41.03
C GLY A 476 40.00 37.18 -40.82
N LEU A 477 40.65 36.48 -39.90
CA LEU A 477 42.09 36.61 -39.62
C LEU A 477 42.93 35.74 -40.56
N PHE A 478 42.39 34.61 -41.04
CA PHE A 478 43.17 33.68 -41.87
C PHE A 478 43.67 34.36 -43.15
N ASP A 479 42.79 35.10 -43.84
CA ASP A 479 43.13 35.76 -45.10
C ASP A 479 43.91 37.08 -44.91
N ARG A 480 43.95 37.63 -43.69
CA ARG A 480 44.65 38.89 -43.38
C ARG A 480 46.10 38.70 -42.97
N LEU A 481 46.45 37.52 -42.45
CA LEU A 481 47.78 37.24 -41.93
C LEU A 481 48.66 36.57 -43.01
N PRO A 482 49.93 36.95 -43.15
CA PRO A 482 50.81 36.35 -44.14
C PRO A 482 51.22 34.92 -43.76
N ASP A 483 51.49 34.06 -44.74
CA ASP A 483 51.94 32.67 -44.52
C ASP A 483 53.23 32.56 -43.69
N SER A 484 54.10 33.58 -43.78
CA SER A 484 55.31 33.69 -42.95
C SER A 484 54.98 33.73 -41.46
N TYR A 485 53.93 34.45 -41.07
CA TYR A 485 53.48 34.55 -39.68
C TYR A 485 52.98 33.20 -39.13
N LEU A 486 52.26 32.42 -39.96
CA LEU A 486 51.81 31.08 -39.56
C LEU A 486 52.96 30.09 -39.43
N THR A 487 53.99 30.25 -40.27
CA THR A 487 55.23 29.48 -40.18
C THR A 487 55.97 29.83 -38.88
N ASP A 488 56.10 31.12 -38.56
CA ASP A 488 56.75 31.59 -37.34
C ASP A 488 56.06 31.10 -36.06
N VAL A 489 54.73 31.15 -36.01
CA VAL A 489 53.94 30.61 -34.89
C VAL A 489 54.08 29.08 -34.78
N SER A 490 54.39 28.40 -35.88
CA SER A 490 54.50 26.94 -35.95
C SER A 490 55.92 26.40 -35.71
N ASN A 491 56.95 27.25 -35.77
CA ASN A 491 58.36 26.84 -35.72
C ASN A 491 58.75 26.10 -34.43
N ASP A 492 58.04 26.36 -33.32
CA ASP A 492 58.30 25.74 -31.99
C ASP A 492 57.23 24.74 -31.53
N LEU A 493 56.37 24.26 -32.43
CA LEU A 493 55.23 23.38 -32.10
C LEU A 493 55.62 22.17 -31.24
N ASN A 494 56.76 21.53 -31.53
CA ASN A 494 57.22 20.35 -30.78
C ASN A 494 57.64 20.71 -29.34
N TYR A 495 58.30 21.85 -29.15
CA TYR A 495 58.72 22.32 -27.84
C TYR A 495 57.51 22.75 -27.00
N GLN A 496 56.59 23.52 -27.60
CA GLN A 496 55.33 23.92 -26.96
C GLN A 496 54.44 22.70 -26.64
N TRP A 497 54.44 21.68 -27.51
CA TRP A 497 53.74 20.43 -27.25
C TRP A 497 54.29 19.71 -26.02
N LYS A 498 55.62 19.59 -25.91
CA LYS A 498 56.28 19.03 -24.73
C LYS A 498 55.87 19.79 -23.46
N GLN A 499 55.86 21.12 -23.49
CA GLN A 499 55.45 21.94 -22.35
C GLN A 499 54.00 21.67 -21.94
N ILE A 500 53.05 21.65 -22.89
CA ILE A 500 51.63 21.36 -22.61
C ILE A 500 51.43 19.96 -22.03
N VAL A 501 52.09 18.95 -22.59
CA VAL A 501 52.00 17.57 -22.11
C VAL A 501 52.51 17.47 -20.66
N MET A 502 53.71 17.98 -20.40
CA MET A 502 54.30 17.94 -19.05
C MET A 502 53.45 18.72 -18.04
N PHE A 503 52.95 19.90 -18.41
CA PHE A 503 52.07 20.68 -17.56
C PHE A 503 50.75 19.96 -17.26
N ASN A 504 50.16 19.28 -18.24
CA ASN A 504 48.93 18.50 -18.03
C ASN A 504 49.16 17.32 -17.08
N LEU A 505 50.26 16.57 -17.25
CA LEU A 505 50.61 15.44 -16.37
C LEU A 505 50.89 15.90 -14.94
N LEU A 506 51.59 17.02 -14.75
CA LEU A 506 51.82 17.60 -13.42
C LEU A 506 50.51 18.04 -12.76
N ARG A 507 49.58 18.62 -13.52
CA ARG A 507 48.24 18.96 -13.02
C ARG A 507 47.45 17.71 -12.65
N LEU A 508 47.53 16.63 -13.42
CA LEU A 508 46.84 15.38 -13.11
C LEU A 508 47.22 14.80 -11.74
N CYS A 509 48.43 15.04 -11.25
CA CYS A 509 48.83 14.66 -9.89
C CYS A 509 47.97 15.33 -8.80
N LEU A 510 47.41 16.52 -9.08
CA LEU A 510 46.54 17.25 -8.15
C LEU A 510 45.09 16.74 -8.19
N ALA A 511 44.69 15.95 -9.19
CA ALA A 511 43.31 15.49 -9.33
C ALA A 511 42.83 14.70 -8.10
N GLN A 512 43.63 13.72 -7.66
CA GLN A 512 43.31 12.88 -6.50
C GLN A 512 43.39 13.67 -5.18
N VAL A 513 44.26 14.67 -5.10
CA VAL A 513 44.36 15.57 -3.93
C VAL A 513 43.06 16.38 -3.79
N ILE A 514 42.59 16.97 -4.89
CA ILE A 514 41.34 17.75 -4.89
C ILE A 514 40.14 16.85 -4.60
N GLU A 515 40.07 15.65 -5.19
CA GLU A 515 39.02 14.67 -4.85
C GLU A 515 39.04 14.32 -3.36
N SER A 516 40.22 14.13 -2.76
CA SER A 516 40.36 13.84 -1.33
C SER A 516 39.79 14.96 -0.46
N VAL A 517 40.00 16.23 -0.82
CA VAL A 517 39.41 17.37 -0.10
C VAL A 517 37.88 17.26 -0.08
N VAL A 518 37.26 16.98 -1.23
CA VAL A 518 35.79 16.86 -1.33
C VAL A 518 35.27 15.64 -0.56
N LEU A 519 35.99 14.51 -0.56
CA LEU A 519 35.58 13.32 0.18
C LEU A 519 35.71 13.51 1.70
N LEU A 520 36.82 14.11 2.15
CA LEU A 520 37.07 14.38 3.56
C LEU A 520 36.11 15.43 4.12
N ASP A 521 35.76 16.45 3.33
CA ASP A 521 34.71 17.42 3.68
C ASP A 521 33.39 16.73 4.06
N ARG A 522 32.95 15.76 3.26
CA ARG A 522 31.71 15.03 3.49
C ARG A 522 31.79 14.06 4.67
N LEU A 523 32.94 13.40 4.84
CA LEU A 523 33.17 12.55 6.01
C LEU A 523 33.15 13.39 7.31
N LEU A 524 33.76 14.57 7.27
CA LEU A 524 33.79 15.48 8.40
C LEU A 524 32.41 16.01 8.74
N TYR A 525 31.60 16.39 7.74
CA TYR A 525 30.19 16.74 7.94
C TYR A 525 29.42 15.65 8.69
N LEU A 526 29.62 14.37 8.35
CA LEU A 526 28.99 13.26 9.05
C LEU A 526 29.45 13.15 10.52
N PHE A 527 30.73 13.34 10.80
CA PHE A 527 31.24 13.37 12.17
C PHE A 527 30.70 14.56 12.98
N GLU A 528 30.63 15.74 12.37
CA GLU A 528 30.05 16.95 12.98
C GLU A 528 28.57 16.75 13.35
N ASN A 529 27.84 15.93 12.60
CA ASN A 529 26.44 15.56 12.87
C ASN A 529 26.28 14.31 13.76
N GLY A 530 27.37 13.79 14.35
CA GLY A 530 27.32 12.69 15.34
C GLY A 530 27.43 11.27 14.78
N TYR A 531 27.60 11.10 13.46
CA TYR A 531 27.70 9.78 12.81
C TYR A 531 29.11 9.19 12.92
N ARG A 532 29.46 8.64 14.09
CA ARG A 532 30.81 8.10 14.35
C ARG A 532 31.19 6.88 13.50
N LYS A 533 30.21 6.14 13.00
CA LYS A 533 30.42 4.98 12.12
C LYS A 533 30.37 5.41 10.66
N SER A 534 31.24 6.35 10.30
CA SER A 534 31.34 6.89 8.95
C SER A 534 32.73 6.66 8.37
N TYR A 535 32.79 6.26 7.10
CA TYR A 535 34.02 5.84 6.42
C TYR A 535 34.03 6.26 4.95
N ILE A 536 35.21 6.56 4.43
CA ILE A 536 35.46 6.60 2.98
C ILE A 536 36.01 5.23 2.57
N VAL A 537 35.35 4.58 1.62
CA VAL A 537 35.70 3.24 1.14
C VAL A 537 36.09 3.31 -0.32
N LYS A 538 37.28 2.81 -0.68
CA LYS A 538 37.64 2.58 -2.07
C LYS A 538 36.92 1.33 -2.55
N LEU A 539 35.78 1.53 -3.21
CA LEU A 539 34.81 0.51 -3.58
C LEU A 539 35.10 -0.12 -4.95
N PHE A 540 35.53 0.68 -5.93
CA PHE A 540 35.75 0.22 -7.29
C PHE A 540 37.22 0.22 -7.70
N ASP A 541 37.53 -0.51 -8.77
CA ASP A 541 38.83 -0.43 -9.43
C ASP A 541 38.99 0.94 -10.13
N PRO A 542 40.07 1.71 -9.86
CA PRO A 542 40.24 3.08 -10.36
C PRO A 542 40.55 3.17 -11.88
N VAL A 543 40.89 2.06 -12.53
CA VAL A 543 41.10 1.99 -13.99
C VAL A 543 39.75 1.76 -14.68
N MET A 544 38.94 0.82 -14.18
CA MET A 544 37.62 0.48 -14.72
C MET A 544 36.57 1.55 -14.38
N SER A 545 36.54 1.99 -13.12
CA SER A 545 35.67 3.05 -12.63
C SER A 545 36.51 4.09 -11.88
N PRO A 546 36.99 5.14 -12.59
CA PRO A 546 37.71 6.29 -12.02
C PRO A 546 37.07 6.90 -10.77
N ARG A 547 35.75 6.75 -10.61
CA ARG A 547 34.98 7.22 -9.46
C ARG A 547 34.84 6.10 -8.43
N CYS A 548 35.96 5.79 -7.80
CA CYS A 548 36.11 4.58 -7.01
C CYS A 548 35.81 4.72 -5.51
N HIS A 549 35.59 5.93 -5.00
CA HIS A 549 35.36 6.16 -3.57
C HIS A 549 33.86 6.25 -3.24
N SER A 550 33.45 5.59 -2.16
CA SER A 550 32.13 5.66 -1.56
C SER A 550 32.22 6.24 -0.16
N ILE A 551 31.18 6.95 0.27
CA ILE A 551 30.97 7.40 1.64
C ILE A 551 29.92 6.50 2.25
N VAL A 552 30.31 5.82 3.33
CA VAL A 552 29.45 4.89 4.06
C VAL A 552 29.22 5.44 5.46
N ALA A 553 27.97 5.52 5.90
CA ALA A 553 27.62 5.96 7.25
C ALA A 553 26.55 5.06 7.85
N VAL A 554 26.61 4.86 9.18
CA VAL A 554 25.58 4.15 9.95
C VAL A 554 25.15 5.05 11.10
N ARG A 555 23.83 5.14 11.31
CA ARG A 555 23.21 5.91 12.40
C ARG A 555 23.45 5.27 13.76
#